data_AF-A0A0Q4N8E5-F1
#
_entry.id   AF-A0A0Q4N8E5-F1
#
_cell.length_a   1.000
_cell.length_b   1.000
_cell.length_c   1.000
_cell.angle_alpha   90.00
_cell.angle_beta   90.00
_cell.angle_gamma   90.00
#
_symmetry.space_group_name_H-M   'P 1'
#
loop_
_entity.id
_entity.type
_entity.pdbx_description
1 polymer ?
#
loop_
_entity_poly.entity_id
_entity_poly.type
_entity_poly.pdbx_seq_one_letter_code
_entity_poly.pdbx_strand_id
1 'polypeptide(L)'
;MSFLTHGFFATLLPVWISSLVEGMDMQPIRIKSFLLYLIIALTAGGCASVSKETSTRPPFGENTGGDKEIIFEDPVIPVPGGGISGQRIMVIDRDEGAVAAAYRVIEADGKFTRLKVSYATNRLAKKVDGNLQYTAEPGDLSFGYCYVSIPKDHRMGEMEAPSKWRLEFRPNPEKHIVLMSAAKTTREQFFSDINGALADTKGSSAFVFVHGFNVSFEDAARRTAQMAYDLEFKGVPVFFSWPSQGNIPSYTVDERNIEWAEADLKSFLLDFLRNSHADNVYVIGHSMGTRALSRSIASIGAEDPASARKIRGVILAAPDIDAVVFKRDIAPKLIGTGRNVTMYASSNDEALGLSKKIHGYQRAGDTKGELVIVSGMDTIDASNVDTSLVGHTYYGDNRSIISDMYYLLKSQLPVQDRAGLSSAGKAPALYWVFKP
;
A
#
# COMPACT_ATOMS: atom_id res chain seq x y z
N MET A 1 43.31 34.04 -35.10
CA MET A 1 42.20 34.96 -35.48
C MET A 1 40.92 34.33 -34.96
N SER A 2 40.53 34.64 -33.72
CA SER A 2 39.57 35.71 -33.35
C SER A 2 38.15 35.12 -33.29
N PHE A 3 37.69 34.72 -32.10
CA PHE A 3 36.84 35.49 -31.16
C PHE A 3 35.37 35.61 -31.62
N LEU A 4 34.48 35.49 -30.62
CA LEU A 4 33.03 35.80 -30.59
C LEU A 4 32.08 34.61 -30.76
N THR A 5 31.69 34.02 -29.63
CA THR A 5 30.27 33.84 -29.21
C THR A 5 30.19 33.10 -27.85
N HIS A 6 30.84 33.63 -26.81
CA HIS A 6 30.62 33.20 -25.42
C HIS A 6 30.58 34.43 -24.50
N GLY A 7 29.63 35.32 -24.76
CA GLY A 7 29.54 36.60 -24.04
C GLY A 7 28.21 37.31 -24.25
N PHE A 8 27.08 36.63 -24.04
CA PHE A 8 25.77 37.30 -24.02
C PHE A 8 24.76 36.74 -22.99
N PHE A 9 25.16 35.81 -22.10
CA PHE A 9 24.25 35.25 -21.08
C PHE A 9 24.65 35.53 -19.62
N ALA A 10 25.71 36.32 -19.37
CA ALA A 10 26.23 36.53 -18.02
C ALA A 10 25.91 37.90 -17.39
N THR A 11 25.11 38.76 -18.03
CA THR A 11 24.84 40.13 -17.52
C THR A 11 23.37 40.44 -17.25
N LEU A 12 22.43 39.52 -17.50
CA LEU A 12 20.99 39.74 -17.23
C LEU A 12 20.41 38.87 -16.11
N LEU A 13 21.16 37.87 -15.62
CA LEU A 13 20.73 37.05 -14.49
C LEU A 13 20.67 37.80 -13.14
N PRO A 14 21.52 38.82 -12.84
CA PRO A 14 21.45 39.52 -11.56
C PRO A 14 20.30 40.52 -11.46
N VAL A 15 19.76 41.01 -12.58
CA VAL A 15 18.72 42.07 -12.60
C VAL A 15 17.32 41.48 -12.43
N TRP A 16 17.10 40.23 -12.86
CA TRP A 16 15.81 39.54 -12.70
C TRP A 16 15.60 38.96 -11.30
N ILE A 17 16.68 38.60 -10.59
CA ILE A 17 16.59 38.01 -9.25
C ILE A 17 16.27 39.07 -8.19
N SER A 18 16.77 40.31 -8.34
CA SER A 18 16.47 41.39 -7.39
C SER A 18 14.99 41.80 -7.40
N SER A 19 14.33 41.81 -8.57
CA SER A 19 12.89 42.12 -8.65
C SER A 19 11.97 40.99 -8.16
N LEU A 20 12.46 39.76 -8.05
CA LEU A 20 11.68 38.64 -7.50
C LEU A 20 11.73 38.56 -5.96
N VAL A 21 12.75 39.17 -5.35
CA VAL A 21 12.97 39.11 -3.89
C VAL A 21 12.33 40.31 -3.16
N GLU A 22 12.13 41.46 -3.82
CA GLU A 22 11.48 42.64 -3.21
C GLU A 22 9.97 42.46 -2.89
N GLY A 23 9.33 41.38 -3.35
CA GLY A 23 7.91 41.09 -3.09
C GLY A 23 7.63 39.98 -2.08
N MET A 24 8.66 39.32 -1.52
CA MET A 24 8.49 38.13 -0.69
C MET A 24 9.17 38.31 0.67
N ASP A 25 8.37 38.55 1.71
CA ASP A 25 8.84 38.59 3.10
C ASP A 25 9.21 37.17 3.56
N MET A 26 10.44 36.74 3.24
CA MET A 26 10.97 35.41 3.57
C MET A 26 12.32 35.49 4.28
N GLN A 27 12.45 34.72 5.36
CA GLN A 27 13.65 34.63 6.20
C GLN A 27 14.88 34.11 5.41
N PRO A 28 16.11 34.61 5.68
CA PRO A 28 17.31 34.40 4.84
C PRO A 28 17.71 32.94 4.57
N ILE A 29 17.32 32.00 5.44
CA ILE A 29 17.63 30.57 5.35
C ILE A 29 16.84 29.89 4.21
N ARG A 30 15.65 30.39 3.87
CA ARG A 30 14.79 29.81 2.83
C ARG A 30 15.24 30.16 1.40
N ILE A 31 15.92 31.30 1.23
CA ILE A 31 16.45 31.75 -0.06
C ILE A 31 17.60 30.84 -0.54
N LYS A 32 18.51 30.44 0.36
CA LYS A 32 19.62 29.52 0.04
C LYS A 32 19.14 28.13 -0.38
N SER A 33 18.08 27.64 0.27
CA SER A 33 17.48 26.34 -0.04
C SER A 33 16.76 26.33 -1.40
N PHE A 34 16.11 27.45 -1.75
CA PHE A 34 15.40 27.60 -3.02
C PHE A 34 16.37 27.72 -4.22
N LEU A 35 17.47 28.48 -4.07
CA LEU A 35 18.51 28.59 -5.11
C LEU A 35 19.26 27.28 -5.34
N LEU A 36 19.49 26.48 -4.30
CA LEU A 36 20.13 25.16 -4.44
C LEU A 36 19.24 24.19 -5.24
N TYR A 37 17.92 24.24 -5.05
CA TYR A 37 16.96 23.42 -5.81
C TYR A 37 16.89 23.79 -7.30
N LEU A 38 16.99 25.08 -7.63
CA LEU A 38 16.94 25.55 -9.02
C LEU A 38 18.21 25.14 -9.80
N ILE A 39 19.38 25.11 -9.14
CA ILE A 39 20.65 24.68 -9.73
C ILE A 39 20.66 23.16 -9.99
N ILE A 40 20.06 22.38 -9.09
CA ILE A 40 19.91 20.92 -9.27
C ILE A 40 18.95 20.60 -10.42
N ALA A 41 17.86 21.36 -10.57
CA ALA A 41 16.90 21.17 -11.65
C ALA A 41 17.48 21.49 -13.05
N LEU A 42 18.38 22.48 -13.15
CA LEU A 42 19.02 22.88 -14.40
C LEU A 42 20.19 21.97 -14.82
N THR A 43 20.72 21.15 -13.91
CA THR A 43 21.85 20.23 -14.20
C THR A 43 21.41 18.79 -14.51
N ALA A 44 20.16 18.42 -14.20
CA ALA A 44 19.62 17.08 -14.44
C ALA A 44 18.99 16.88 -15.84
N GLY A 45 18.82 17.94 -16.63
CA GLY A 45 18.23 17.89 -17.97
C GLY A 45 19.27 17.76 -19.08
N GLY A 46 19.90 16.59 -19.25
CA GLY A 46 20.89 16.41 -20.31
C GLY A 46 21.41 14.99 -20.52
N CYS A 47 20.58 14.08 -21.04
CA CYS A 47 21.03 12.98 -21.91
C CYS A 47 19.85 12.14 -22.42
N ALA A 48 19.57 12.21 -23.73
CA ALA A 48 19.25 11.07 -24.61
C ALA A 48 18.67 11.60 -25.94
N SER A 49 19.52 11.71 -26.95
CA SER A 49 19.14 11.67 -28.37
C SER A 49 19.44 10.27 -28.92
N VAL A 50 18.97 9.96 -30.15
CA VAL A 50 19.10 8.72 -30.97
C VAL A 50 17.82 7.87 -30.94
N SER A 51 17.24 7.38 -32.03
CA SER A 51 17.22 7.68 -33.48
C SER A 51 16.08 6.83 -34.05
N LYS A 52 15.39 7.32 -35.08
CA LYS A 52 14.36 6.57 -35.81
C LYS A 52 14.98 5.40 -36.56
N GLU A 53 14.41 4.20 -36.41
CA GLU A 53 14.45 3.18 -37.46
C GLU A 53 13.10 2.45 -37.55
N THR A 54 12.55 2.50 -38.75
CA THR A 54 11.37 1.78 -39.24
C THR A 54 11.76 0.34 -39.58
N SER A 55 11.00 -0.65 -39.12
CA SER A 55 11.03 -1.98 -39.75
C SER A 55 9.67 -2.69 -39.67
N THR A 56 9.32 -3.27 -40.79
CA THR A 56 8.06 -3.84 -41.25
C THR A 56 7.83 -5.27 -40.77
N ARG A 57 6.58 -5.63 -40.44
CA ARG A 57 6.11 -7.03 -40.28
C ARG A 57 6.08 -7.78 -41.62
N PRO A 58 6.14 -9.13 -41.61
CA PRO A 58 5.00 -9.91 -42.15
C PRO A 58 4.74 -11.23 -41.34
N PRO A 59 3.94 -12.22 -41.79
CA PRO A 59 2.61 -12.50 -41.24
C PRO A 59 2.44 -13.92 -40.62
N PHE A 60 1.25 -14.15 -40.08
CA PHE A 60 0.73 -15.43 -39.54
C PHE A 60 0.73 -16.60 -40.55
N GLY A 61 0.91 -17.82 -40.03
CA GLY A 61 0.62 -19.10 -40.69
C GLY A 61 0.39 -20.22 -39.67
N GLU A 62 -0.69 -20.98 -39.86
CA GLU A 62 -1.32 -21.94 -38.94
C GLU A 62 -0.75 -23.39 -38.97
N ASN A 63 -0.97 -24.08 -37.84
CA ASN A 63 -1.27 -25.52 -37.64
C ASN A 63 -0.21 -26.63 -37.86
N THR A 64 0.03 -27.45 -36.81
CA THR A 64 -0.55 -28.81 -36.65
C THR A 64 0.08 -29.57 -35.45
N GLY A 65 -0.79 -30.09 -34.57
CA GLY A 65 -0.73 -31.40 -33.88
C GLY A 65 0.51 -31.86 -33.11
N GLY A 66 0.33 -32.14 -31.81
CA GLY A 66 1.16 -33.11 -31.07
C GLY A 66 1.19 -32.89 -29.56
N ASP A 67 0.38 -33.64 -28.83
CA ASP A 67 0.41 -33.74 -27.36
C ASP A 67 1.82 -34.01 -26.83
N LYS A 68 2.38 -33.04 -26.10
CA LYS A 68 3.39 -33.25 -25.04
C LYS A 68 3.21 -32.20 -23.95
N GLU A 69 2.67 -32.65 -22.84
CA GLU A 69 2.65 -31.93 -21.57
C GLU A 69 4.10 -31.74 -21.10
N ILE A 70 4.65 -30.53 -21.27
CA ILE A 70 5.95 -30.16 -20.71
C ILE A 70 5.69 -29.54 -19.35
N ILE A 71 5.81 -30.36 -18.32
CA ILE A 71 5.90 -29.91 -16.93
C ILE A 71 7.27 -29.23 -16.79
N PHE A 72 7.28 -27.91 -16.63
CA PHE A 72 8.50 -27.19 -16.28
C PHE A 72 8.72 -27.38 -14.77
N GLU A 73 9.66 -28.26 -14.41
CA GLU A 73 10.26 -28.27 -13.08
C GLU A 73 11.00 -26.94 -12.85
N ASP A 74 10.85 -26.38 -11.66
CA ASP A 74 11.54 -25.15 -11.23
C ASP A 74 13.06 -25.25 -11.45
N PRO A 75 13.75 -24.20 -11.90
CA PRO A 75 15.20 -24.21 -12.01
C PRO A 75 15.83 -24.27 -10.61
N VAL A 76 16.46 -25.41 -10.30
CA VAL A 76 17.34 -25.56 -9.14
C VAL A 76 18.57 -24.65 -9.35
N ILE A 77 18.68 -23.62 -8.51
CA ILE A 77 19.87 -22.76 -8.46
C ILE A 77 21.03 -23.57 -7.86
N PRO A 78 22.19 -23.68 -8.52
CA PRO A 78 23.34 -24.41 -7.99
C PRO A 78 24.01 -23.59 -6.87
N VAL A 79 24.15 -24.20 -5.69
CA VAL A 79 24.95 -23.66 -4.59
C VAL A 79 26.38 -24.22 -4.72
N PRO A 80 27.42 -23.40 -4.88
CA PRO A 80 28.80 -23.90 -4.90
C PRO A 80 29.29 -24.16 -3.47
N GLY A 81 29.64 -25.42 -3.19
CA GLY A 81 30.27 -25.85 -1.93
C GLY A 81 29.42 -26.87 -1.18
N GLY A 82 29.82 -28.15 -1.24
CA GLY A 82 29.05 -29.30 -0.79
C GLY A 82 28.81 -29.42 0.71
N GLY A 83 27.67 -30.04 1.04
CA GLY A 83 27.28 -30.51 2.37
C GLY A 83 25.84 -31.03 2.35
N ILE A 84 25.68 -32.31 2.69
CA ILE A 84 24.50 -33.15 2.45
C ILE A 84 23.24 -32.70 3.24
N SER A 85 22.09 -32.69 2.55
CA SER A 85 20.72 -32.95 3.03
C SER A 85 20.26 -32.27 4.34
N GLY A 86 19.73 -31.06 4.25
CA GLY A 86 18.78 -30.53 5.22
C GLY A 86 17.36 -30.92 4.82
N GLN A 87 16.75 -31.90 5.50
CA GLN A 87 15.31 -32.13 5.44
C GLN A 87 14.60 -30.81 5.80
N ARG A 88 13.65 -30.37 4.97
CA ARG A 88 12.73 -29.27 5.31
C ARG A 88 11.92 -29.71 6.52
N ILE A 89 12.25 -29.21 7.70
CA ILE A 89 11.43 -29.40 8.90
C ILE A 89 10.35 -28.34 8.86
N MET A 90 9.13 -28.73 8.49
CA MET A 90 7.95 -27.91 8.71
C MET A 90 7.67 -27.95 10.22
N VAL A 91 8.14 -26.92 10.95
CA VAL A 91 7.81 -26.78 12.37
C VAL A 91 6.38 -26.26 12.44
N ILE A 92 5.43 -27.19 12.53
CA ILE A 92 4.03 -26.88 12.81
C ILE A 92 3.92 -26.71 14.32
N ASP A 93 3.82 -25.48 14.80
CA ASP A 93 3.37 -25.23 16.17
C ASP A 93 1.92 -25.76 16.30
N ARG A 94 1.67 -26.65 17.26
CA ARG A 94 0.39 -27.39 17.37
C ARG A 94 -0.79 -26.48 17.70
N ASP A 95 -0.56 -25.26 18.18
CA ASP A 95 -1.58 -24.25 18.42
C ASP A 95 -1.75 -23.25 17.26
N GLU A 96 -0.87 -23.29 16.26
CA GLU A 96 -1.00 -22.49 15.05
C GLU A 96 -1.69 -23.30 13.95
N GLY A 97 -3.02 -23.11 13.80
CA GLY A 97 -3.81 -23.78 12.76
C GLY A 97 -3.22 -23.67 11.35
N ALA A 98 -3.58 -24.58 10.44
CA ALA A 98 -2.88 -24.85 9.18
C ALA A 98 -2.69 -23.66 8.21
N VAL A 99 -3.40 -22.54 8.39
CA VAL A 99 -3.12 -21.29 7.66
C VAL A 99 -1.84 -20.62 8.07
N ALA A 100 -1.45 -20.73 9.34
CA ALA A 100 -0.09 -20.37 9.72
C ALA A 100 0.90 -21.19 8.89
N ALA A 101 0.70 -22.50 8.70
CA ALA A 101 1.62 -23.32 7.89
C ALA A 101 1.61 -22.99 6.38
N ALA A 102 0.46 -22.63 5.79
CA ALA A 102 0.34 -22.32 4.36
C ALA A 102 0.78 -20.87 4.00
N TYR A 103 0.61 -19.93 4.92
CA TYR A 103 0.90 -18.50 4.72
C TYR A 103 2.09 -17.98 5.54
N ARG A 104 2.58 -18.72 6.54
CA ARG A 104 3.77 -18.39 7.33
C ARG A 104 4.68 -19.60 7.45
N VAL A 105 5.76 -19.58 6.69
CA VAL A 105 6.81 -20.59 6.81
C VAL A 105 7.93 -19.99 7.64
N ILE A 106 8.16 -20.53 8.84
CA ILE A 106 9.38 -20.23 9.60
C ILE A 106 10.53 -20.97 8.91
N GLU A 107 11.54 -20.24 8.44
CA GLU A 107 12.70 -20.86 7.80
C GLU A 107 13.47 -21.71 8.81
N ALA A 108 14.13 -22.78 8.33
CA ALA A 108 14.72 -23.80 9.20
C ALA A 108 15.83 -23.27 10.12
N ASP A 109 16.47 -22.15 9.78
CA ASP A 109 17.46 -21.48 10.63
C ASP A 109 16.84 -20.52 11.66
N GLY A 110 15.52 -20.28 11.58
CA GLY A 110 14.74 -19.49 12.51
C GLY A 110 15.11 -18.00 12.53
N LYS A 111 15.77 -17.48 11.50
CA LYS A 111 16.24 -16.08 11.46
C LYS A 111 15.22 -15.09 10.93
N PHE A 112 14.30 -15.55 10.09
CA PHE A 112 13.17 -14.77 9.62
C PHE A 112 11.98 -15.68 9.32
N THR A 113 10.78 -15.11 9.34
CA THR A 113 9.56 -15.76 8.90
C THR A 113 9.28 -15.38 7.46
N ARG A 114 8.99 -16.34 6.60
CA ARG A 114 8.56 -16.11 5.23
C ARG A 114 7.03 -16.12 5.18
N LEU A 115 6.44 -14.96 4.90
CA LEU A 115 5.00 -14.76 4.87
C LEU A 115 4.50 -14.65 3.42
N LYS A 116 3.56 -15.51 3.02
CA LYS A 116 2.86 -15.43 1.74
C LYS A 116 1.81 -14.32 1.80
N VAL A 117 1.76 -13.45 0.81
CA VAL A 117 0.71 -12.44 0.68
C VAL A 117 0.12 -12.54 -0.72
N SER A 118 -1.21 -12.61 -0.81
CA SER A 118 -1.90 -12.62 -2.10
C SER A 118 -2.06 -11.19 -2.64
N TYR A 119 -2.09 -11.02 -3.96
CA TYR A 119 -2.29 -9.70 -4.54
C TYR A 119 -3.20 -9.70 -5.77
N ALA A 120 -3.87 -8.57 -5.95
CA ALA A 120 -4.40 -8.13 -7.23
C ALA A 120 -3.74 -6.78 -7.60
N THR A 121 -3.48 -6.55 -8.87
CA THR A 121 -2.78 -5.34 -9.32
C THR A 121 -3.15 -5.00 -10.76
N ASN A 122 -3.31 -3.73 -11.06
CA ASN A 122 -3.44 -3.20 -12.42
C ASN A 122 -2.20 -2.38 -12.81
N ARG A 123 -1.05 -2.72 -12.20
CA ARG A 123 0.27 -2.25 -12.64
C ARG A 123 0.75 -3.10 -13.81
N LEU A 124 1.48 -2.47 -14.73
CA LEU A 124 2.17 -3.16 -15.80
C LEU A 124 3.25 -4.10 -15.23
N ALA A 125 3.16 -5.38 -15.59
CA ALA A 125 4.18 -6.37 -15.26
C ALA A 125 5.38 -6.25 -16.20
N LYS A 126 6.60 -6.33 -15.66
CA LYS A 126 7.84 -6.44 -16.43
C LYS A 126 8.70 -7.58 -15.85
N LYS A 127 9.45 -8.25 -16.72
CA LYS A 127 10.52 -9.16 -16.29
C LYS A 127 11.83 -8.39 -16.26
N VAL A 128 12.47 -8.32 -15.09
CA VAL A 128 13.78 -7.70 -14.88
C VAL A 128 14.70 -8.76 -14.31
N ASP A 129 15.79 -9.05 -15.01
CA ASP A 129 16.74 -10.14 -14.65
C ASP A 129 16.03 -11.49 -14.38
N GLY A 130 15.00 -11.79 -15.18
CA GLY A 130 14.19 -13.00 -15.04
C GLY A 130 13.11 -12.95 -13.95
N ASN A 131 13.13 -11.96 -13.06
CA ASN A 131 12.18 -11.81 -11.97
C ASN A 131 10.96 -10.96 -12.37
N LEU A 132 9.78 -11.34 -11.86
CA LEU A 132 8.56 -10.57 -12.04
C LEU A 132 8.61 -9.30 -11.18
N GLN A 133 8.44 -8.15 -11.81
CA GLN A 133 8.29 -6.85 -11.16
C GLN A 133 7.06 -6.13 -11.71
N TYR A 134 6.51 -5.21 -10.92
CA TYR A 134 5.39 -4.36 -11.30
C TYR A 134 5.81 -2.90 -11.27
N THR A 135 5.54 -2.17 -12.36
CA THR A 135 5.95 -0.77 -12.48
C THR A 135 4.90 0.20 -11.91
N ALA A 136 5.12 1.49 -12.08
CA ALA A 136 4.11 2.52 -11.84
C ALA A 136 3.27 2.86 -13.09
N GLU A 137 3.42 2.10 -14.18
CA GLU A 137 2.59 2.26 -15.37
C GLU A 137 1.31 1.44 -15.22
N PRO A 138 0.15 1.92 -15.70
CA PRO A 138 -1.06 1.12 -15.77
C PRO A 138 -0.91 -0.10 -16.68
N GLY A 139 -1.57 -1.20 -16.32
CA GLY A 139 -1.69 -2.42 -17.13
C GLY A 139 -3.00 -3.14 -16.82
N ASP A 140 -3.15 -4.36 -17.32
CA ASP A 140 -4.36 -5.16 -17.07
C ASP A 140 -4.41 -5.72 -15.64
N LEU A 141 -5.62 -5.82 -15.08
CA LEU A 141 -5.85 -6.47 -13.80
C LEU A 141 -5.26 -7.89 -13.80
N SER A 142 -4.35 -8.12 -12.86
CA SER A 142 -3.56 -9.34 -12.71
C SER A 142 -3.57 -9.82 -11.27
N PHE A 143 -3.47 -11.14 -11.09
CA PHE A 143 -3.49 -11.80 -9.79
C PHE A 143 -2.18 -12.53 -9.52
N GLY A 144 -1.88 -12.75 -8.24
CA GLY A 144 -0.75 -13.57 -7.85
C GLY A 144 -0.52 -13.61 -6.35
N TYR A 145 0.69 -14.00 -5.99
CA TYR A 145 1.17 -13.94 -4.61
C TYR A 145 2.63 -13.51 -4.56
N CYS A 146 3.03 -13.01 -3.41
CA CYS A 146 4.42 -12.75 -3.08
C CYS A 146 4.81 -13.43 -1.78
N TYR A 147 6.13 -13.60 -1.61
CA TYR A 147 6.71 -13.98 -0.34
C TYR A 147 7.51 -12.82 0.21
N VAL A 148 7.28 -12.50 1.48
CA VAL A 148 7.92 -11.39 2.19
C VAL A 148 8.59 -11.95 3.44
N SER A 149 9.84 -11.56 3.70
CA SER A 149 10.51 -11.89 4.96
C SER A 149 10.04 -10.96 6.08
N ILE A 150 9.90 -11.50 7.29
CA ILE A 150 9.75 -10.74 8.54
C ILE A 150 10.92 -11.14 9.44
N PRO A 151 11.84 -10.22 9.80
CA PRO A 151 13.01 -10.57 10.58
C PRO A 151 12.61 -11.02 11.99
N LYS A 152 13.39 -11.91 12.61
CA LYS A 152 13.05 -12.47 13.93
C LYS A 152 12.94 -11.40 15.02
N ASP A 153 13.75 -10.36 14.94
CA ASP A 153 13.79 -9.23 15.88
C ASP A 153 12.80 -8.11 15.51
N HIS A 154 11.88 -8.37 14.57
CA HIS A 154 10.84 -7.45 14.16
C HIS A 154 10.04 -6.92 15.36
N ARG A 155 9.77 -5.62 15.34
CA ARG A 155 8.98 -4.95 16.36
C ARG A 155 7.68 -4.45 15.76
N MET A 156 6.59 -4.67 16.48
CA MET A 156 5.27 -4.23 16.06
C MET A 156 5.27 -2.76 15.63
N GLY A 157 4.71 -2.53 14.45
CA GLY A 157 4.62 -1.26 13.73
C GLY A 157 5.79 -1.05 12.77
N GLU A 158 6.99 -1.50 13.11
CA GLU A 158 8.22 -1.10 12.42
C GLU A 158 8.23 -1.55 10.95
N MET A 159 8.85 -0.75 10.08
CA MET A 159 9.05 -1.11 8.68
C MET A 159 10.55 -1.16 8.40
N GLU A 160 11.19 -2.26 8.80
CA GLU A 160 12.63 -2.39 8.72
C GLU A 160 13.09 -2.44 7.26
N ALA A 161 13.95 -1.48 6.89
CA ALA A 161 14.49 -1.30 5.55
C ALA A 161 15.98 -0.92 5.64
N PRO A 162 16.77 -1.19 4.57
CA PRO A 162 18.15 -0.73 4.49
C PRO A 162 18.25 0.78 4.73
N SER A 163 19.15 1.17 5.64
CA SER A 163 19.40 2.56 5.95
C SER A 163 20.82 2.96 5.57
N LYS A 164 20.97 4.01 4.76
CA LYS A 164 22.28 4.61 4.45
C LYS A 164 22.99 5.11 5.70
N TRP A 165 22.24 5.57 6.71
CA TRP A 165 22.79 5.96 8.02
C TRP A 165 23.39 4.78 8.77
N ARG A 166 22.86 3.56 8.57
CA ARG A 166 23.41 2.31 9.11
C ARG A 166 24.40 1.63 8.14
N LEU A 167 24.79 2.30 7.05
CA LEU A 167 25.65 1.76 6.00
C LEU A 167 25.12 0.47 5.35
N GLU A 168 23.80 0.31 5.31
CA GLU A 168 23.12 -0.82 4.68
C GLU A 168 22.65 -0.41 3.28
N PHE A 169 23.25 -1.03 2.26
CA PHE A 169 22.98 -0.70 0.86
C PHE A 169 22.14 -1.75 0.14
N ARG A 170 21.86 -2.88 0.80
CA ARG A 170 21.09 -4.00 0.24
C ARG A 170 20.07 -4.52 1.25
N PRO A 171 18.87 -4.92 0.79
CA PRO A 171 17.92 -5.66 1.61
C PRO A 171 18.55 -6.92 2.20
N ASN A 172 18.23 -7.21 3.46
CA ASN A 172 18.68 -8.40 4.17
C ASN A 172 17.48 -8.98 4.92
N PRO A 173 16.97 -10.17 4.55
CA PRO A 173 15.76 -10.73 5.14
C PRO A 173 15.89 -11.03 6.65
N GLU A 174 17.11 -11.18 7.17
CA GLU A 174 17.36 -11.38 8.61
C GLU A 174 17.22 -10.09 9.43
N LYS A 175 17.20 -8.91 8.78
CA LYS A 175 17.16 -7.60 9.44
C LYS A 175 16.03 -6.69 8.95
N HIS A 176 15.49 -7.00 7.79
CA HIS A 176 14.57 -6.14 7.06
C HIS A 176 13.35 -6.93 6.63
N ILE A 177 12.23 -6.23 6.51
CA ILE A 177 11.08 -6.73 5.79
C ILE A 177 11.41 -6.61 4.30
N VAL A 178 11.48 -7.73 3.57
CA VAL A 178 11.95 -7.75 2.17
C VAL A 178 10.96 -8.52 1.30
N LEU A 179 10.58 -7.95 0.16
CA LEU A 179 9.90 -8.71 -0.89
C LEU A 179 10.91 -9.70 -1.51
N MET A 180 10.75 -10.99 -1.22
CA MET A 180 11.67 -12.03 -1.66
C MET A 180 11.38 -12.47 -3.10
N SER A 181 10.11 -12.61 -3.44
CA SER A 181 9.66 -13.08 -4.76
C SER A 181 8.21 -12.72 -5.02
N ALA A 182 7.84 -12.53 -6.29
CA ALA A 182 6.46 -12.41 -6.74
C ALA A 182 6.19 -13.38 -7.89
N ALA A 183 4.99 -13.98 -7.91
CA ALA A 183 4.55 -14.88 -8.95
C ALA A 183 3.13 -14.51 -9.39
N LYS A 184 2.92 -14.41 -10.71
CA LYS A 184 1.61 -14.20 -11.32
C LYS A 184 0.87 -15.54 -11.40
N THR A 185 -0.41 -15.54 -11.10
CA THR A 185 -1.30 -16.70 -11.25
C THR A 185 -2.46 -16.37 -12.18
N THR A 186 -3.19 -17.41 -12.61
CA THR A 186 -4.52 -17.20 -13.19
C THR A 186 -5.50 -16.78 -12.11
N ARG A 187 -6.66 -16.26 -12.53
CA ARG A 187 -7.75 -15.88 -11.62
C ARG A 187 -8.29 -17.11 -10.88
N GLU A 188 -8.42 -18.23 -11.58
CA GLU A 188 -8.92 -19.50 -11.06
C GLU A 188 -7.97 -20.05 -10.00
N GLN A 189 -6.66 -20.06 -10.30
CA GLN A 189 -5.65 -20.51 -9.34
C GLN A 189 -5.59 -19.58 -8.12
N PHE A 190 -5.72 -18.27 -8.32
CA PHE A 190 -5.74 -17.30 -7.22
C PHE A 190 -6.85 -17.60 -6.20
N PHE A 191 -8.08 -17.81 -6.66
CA PHE A 191 -9.18 -18.14 -5.75
C PHE A 191 -9.07 -19.56 -5.20
N SER A 192 -8.55 -20.52 -5.97
CA SER A 192 -8.29 -21.87 -5.46
C SER A 192 -7.28 -21.86 -4.31
N ASP A 193 -6.18 -21.12 -4.43
CA ASP A 193 -5.17 -20.97 -3.38
C ASP A 193 -5.77 -20.34 -2.11
N ILE A 194 -6.54 -19.26 -2.27
CA ILE A 194 -7.17 -18.56 -1.16
C ILE A 194 -8.19 -19.47 -0.45
N ASN A 195 -9.03 -20.17 -1.21
CA ASN A 195 -10.04 -21.06 -0.67
C ASN A 195 -9.42 -22.28 0.03
N GLY A 196 -8.33 -22.83 -0.52
CA GLY A 196 -7.55 -23.88 0.11
C GLY A 196 -6.99 -23.45 1.47
N ALA A 197 -6.46 -22.22 1.57
CA ALA A 197 -6.01 -21.70 2.85
C ALA A 197 -7.18 -21.45 3.82
N LEU A 198 -8.27 -20.83 3.37
CA LEU A 198 -9.39 -20.51 4.25
C LEU A 198 -10.07 -21.74 4.88
N ALA A 199 -10.04 -22.89 4.19
CA ALA A 199 -10.67 -24.14 4.63
C ALA A 199 -10.24 -24.59 6.04
N ASP A 200 -9.01 -24.27 6.44
CA ASP A 200 -8.44 -24.68 7.72
C ASP A 200 -8.43 -23.56 8.79
N THR A 201 -9.07 -22.41 8.51
CA THR A 201 -9.19 -21.30 9.48
C THR A 201 -10.44 -21.40 10.32
N LYS A 202 -10.31 -21.07 11.60
CA LYS A 202 -11.48 -20.70 12.41
C LYS A 202 -11.95 -19.31 11.96
N GLY A 203 -13.06 -19.26 11.22
CA GLY A 203 -13.75 -18.01 10.88
C GLY A 203 -13.47 -17.46 9.48
N SER A 204 -12.81 -18.21 8.58
CA SER A 204 -12.71 -17.91 7.14
C SER A 204 -12.47 -16.43 6.84
N SER A 205 -11.46 -15.85 7.50
CA SER A 205 -11.23 -14.40 7.48
C SER A 205 -10.20 -14.01 6.44
N ALA A 206 -10.39 -12.87 5.80
CA ALA A 206 -9.41 -12.26 4.92
C ALA A 206 -9.41 -10.74 5.11
N PHE A 207 -8.27 -10.10 4.86
CA PHE A 207 -8.27 -8.65 4.69
C PHE A 207 -7.71 -8.25 3.34
N VAL A 208 -8.22 -7.14 2.80
CA VAL A 208 -7.74 -6.51 1.57
C VAL A 208 -7.20 -5.13 1.92
N PHE A 209 -5.90 -4.93 1.74
CA PHE A 209 -5.24 -3.63 1.90
C PHE A 209 -5.15 -2.88 0.58
N VAL A 210 -5.50 -1.60 0.58
CA VAL A 210 -5.35 -0.67 -0.55
C VAL A 210 -4.44 0.48 -0.12
N HIS A 211 -3.24 0.52 -0.70
CA HIS A 211 -2.21 1.49 -0.33
C HIS A 211 -2.55 2.93 -0.78
N GLY A 212 -1.82 3.89 -0.22
CA GLY A 212 -1.93 5.32 -0.55
C GLY A 212 -1.06 5.76 -1.73
N PHE A 213 -0.93 7.07 -1.90
CA PHE A 213 -0.05 7.71 -2.89
C PHE A 213 1.43 7.36 -2.62
N ASN A 214 2.30 7.50 -3.62
CA ASN A 214 3.75 7.34 -3.45
C ASN A 214 4.18 5.97 -2.87
N VAL A 215 3.47 4.89 -3.22
CA VAL A 215 3.79 3.52 -2.77
C VAL A 215 4.19 2.66 -3.96
N SER A 216 5.27 1.89 -3.85
CA SER A 216 5.63 0.89 -4.87
C SER A 216 4.84 -0.42 -4.66
N PHE A 217 4.83 -1.31 -5.66
CA PHE A 217 4.27 -2.65 -5.47
C PHE A 217 4.98 -3.40 -4.32
N GLU A 218 6.30 -3.24 -4.22
CA GLU A 218 7.10 -3.84 -3.15
C GLU A 218 6.71 -3.30 -1.77
N ASP A 219 6.56 -1.99 -1.62
CA ASP A 219 6.16 -1.39 -0.33
C ASP A 219 4.75 -1.80 0.07
N ALA A 220 3.83 -1.93 -0.88
CA ALA A 220 2.49 -2.46 -0.64
C ALA A 220 2.54 -3.90 -0.13
N ALA A 221 3.35 -4.76 -0.75
CA ALA A 221 3.56 -6.14 -0.31
C ALA A 221 4.16 -6.20 1.11
N ARG A 222 5.22 -5.42 1.35
CA ARG A 222 5.92 -5.36 2.64
C ARG A 222 5.00 -4.88 3.76
N ARG A 223 4.24 -3.81 3.53
CA ARG A 223 3.28 -3.29 4.52
C ARG A 223 2.16 -4.28 4.80
N THR A 224 1.68 -4.99 3.79
CA THR A 224 0.64 -6.02 3.95
C THR A 224 1.14 -7.19 4.79
N ALA A 225 2.38 -7.63 4.55
CA ALA A 225 3.01 -8.69 5.34
C ALA A 225 3.25 -8.26 6.80
N GLN A 226 3.74 -7.04 7.01
CA GLN A 226 3.93 -6.45 8.34
C GLN A 226 2.61 -6.40 9.12
N MET A 227 1.54 -5.86 8.53
CA MET A 227 0.22 -5.83 9.17
C MET A 227 -0.27 -7.24 9.49
N ALA A 228 -0.16 -8.18 8.55
CA ALA A 228 -0.56 -9.56 8.79
C ALA A 228 0.19 -10.17 9.97
N TYR A 229 1.51 -9.98 10.01
CA TYR A 229 2.37 -10.49 11.07
C TYR A 229 2.00 -9.89 12.43
N ASP A 230 1.96 -8.56 12.52
CA ASP A 230 1.73 -7.83 13.77
C ASP A 230 0.34 -7.99 14.35
N LEU A 231 -0.67 -8.14 13.49
CA LEU A 231 -2.03 -8.44 13.94
C LEU A 231 -2.19 -9.90 14.36
N GLU A 232 -1.13 -10.71 14.26
CA GLU A 232 -1.18 -12.17 14.34
C GLU A 232 -2.32 -12.73 13.49
N PHE A 233 -2.57 -12.13 12.33
CA PHE A 233 -3.73 -12.41 11.51
C PHE A 233 -3.69 -13.87 11.05
N LYS A 234 -4.71 -14.64 11.47
CA LYS A 234 -4.85 -16.07 11.16
C LYS A 234 -5.63 -16.33 9.87
N GLY A 235 -6.05 -15.27 9.18
CA GLY A 235 -6.72 -15.33 7.89
C GLY A 235 -5.78 -15.09 6.71
N VAL A 236 -6.36 -14.85 5.53
CA VAL A 236 -5.60 -14.59 4.30
C VAL A 236 -5.35 -13.08 4.12
N PRO A 237 -4.08 -12.61 4.15
CA PRO A 237 -3.73 -11.23 3.83
C PRO A 237 -3.67 -11.02 2.31
N VAL A 238 -4.36 -10.00 1.83
CA VAL A 238 -4.42 -9.63 0.42
C VAL A 238 -4.16 -8.14 0.27
N PHE A 239 -3.54 -7.72 -0.82
CA PHE A 239 -3.49 -6.30 -1.19
C PHE A 239 -3.88 -6.05 -2.64
N PHE A 240 -4.46 -4.88 -2.87
CA PHE A 240 -4.62 -4.32 -4.19
C PHE A 240 -3.56 -3.25 -4.41
N SER A 241 -2.75 -3.42 -5.46
CA SER A 241 -1.72 -2.45 -5.83
C SER A 241 -2.10 -1.72 -7.11
N TRP A 242 -2.33 -0.42 -6.99
CA TRP A 242 -2.64 0.48 -8.11
C TRP A 242 -1.39 1.24 -8.54
N PRO A 243 -1.29 1.74 -9.79
CA PRO A 243 -0.06 2.31 -10.35
C PRO A 243 0.31 3.70 -9.79
N SER A 244 0.57 3.82 -8.49
CA SER A 244 1.19 5.02 -7.93
C SER A 244 2.65 5.13 -8.35
N GLN A 245 3.08 6.37 -8.63
CA GLN A 245 4.37 6.74 -9.22
C GLN A 245 5.56 6.61 -8.27
N GLY A 246 5.33 6.43 -6.97
CA GLY A 246 6.42 6.28 -6.01
C GLY A 246 7.33 7.52 -5.92
N ASN A 247 6.80 8.70 -6.26
CA ASN A 247 7.47 9.97 -5.95
C ASN A 247 6.47 11.11 -5.63
N ILE A 248 6.91 12.05 -4.78
CA ILE A 248 6.09 13.18 -4.28
C ILE A 248 5.61 14.15 -5.37
N PRO A 249 6.43 14.55 -6.39
CA PRO A 249 5.99 15.49 -7.42
C PRO A 249 4.84 14.99 -8.29
N SER A 250 4.63 13.67 -8.34
CA SER A 250 3.61 13.03 -9.19
C SER A 250 2.24 12.92 -8.54
N TYR A 251 1.95 13.71 -7.51
CA TYR A 251 0.69 13.65 -6.78
C TYR A 251 -0.55 13.70 -7.71
N THR A 252 -0.59 14.62 -8.67
CA THR A 252 -1.72 14.74 -9.63
C THR A 252 -1.81 13.57 -10.62
N VAL A 253 -0.68 12.91 -10.91
CA VAL A 253 -0.65 11.68 -11.71
C VAL A 253 -1.23 10.54 -10.90
N ASP A 254 -0.85 10.41 -9.63
CA ASP A 254 -1.40 9.43 -8.69
C ASP A 254 -2.91 9.62 -8.51
N GLU A 255 -3.41 10.87 -8.49
CA GLU A 255 -4.85 11.14 -8.46
C GLU A 255 -5.59 10.62 -9.69
N ARG A 256 -5.02 10.82 -10.88
CA ARG A 256 -5.60 10.27 -12.11
C ARG A 256 -5.54 8.74 -12.10
N ASN A 257 -4.43 8.18 -11.65
CA ASN A 257 -4.20 6.75 -11.63
C ASN A 257 -5.16 6.03 -10.65
N ILE A 258 -5.44 6.60 -9.47
CA ILE A 258 -6.40 6.00 -8.54
C ILE A 258 -7.84 6.09 -9.05
N GLU A 259 -8.20 7.15 -9.79
CA GLU A 259 -9.50 7.24 -10.47
C GLU A 259 -9.67 6.14 -11.52
N TRP A 260 -8.63 5.90 -12.34
CA TRP A 260 -8.65 4.81 -13.32
C TRP A 260 -8.67 3.43 -12.65
N ALA A 261 -7.94 3.26 -11.55
CA ALA A 261 -7.88 2.00 -10.82
C ALA A 261 -9.17 1.66 -10.06
N GLU A 262 -10.10 2.60 -9.89
CA GLU A 262 -11.36 2.37 -9.17
C GLU A 262 -12.19 1.25 -9.81
N ALA A 263 -12.26 1.19 -11.14
CA ALA A 263 -13.01 0.15 -11.85
C ALA A 263 -12.42 -1.25 -11.62
N ASP A 264 -11.10 -1.36 -11.68
CA ASP A 264 -10.39 -2.62 -11.43
C ASP A 264 -10.48 -3.04 -9.96
N LEU A 265 -10.34 -2.10 -9.02
CA LEU A 265 -10.51 -2.36 -7.59
C LEU A 265 -11.92 -2.85 -7.28
N LYS A 266 -12.95 -2.18 -7.82
CA LYS A 266 -14.35 -2.62 -7.67
C LYS A 266 -14.54 -4.04 -8.22
N SER A 267 -14.05 -4.29 -9.44
CA SER A 267 -14.18 -5.59 -10.09
C SER A 267 -13.49 -6.70 -9.28
N PHE A 268 -12.26 -6.44 -8.82
CA PHE A 268 -11.54 -7.33 -7.92
C PHE A 268 -12.27 -7.59 -6.61
N LEU A 269 -12.74 -6.55 -5.91
CA LEU A 269 -13.45 -6.72 -4.64
C LEU A 269 -14.75 -7.51 -4.83
N LEU A 270 -15.51 -7.24 -5.88
CA LEU A 270 -16.74 -7.98 -6.17
C LEU A 270 -16.44 -9.45 -6.48
N ASP A 271 -15.41 -9.72 -7.29
CA ASP A 271 -14.92 -11.07 -7.55
C ASP A 271 -14.46 -11.77 -6.27
N PHE A 272 -13.75 -11.04 -5.41
CA PHE A 272 -13.27 -11.58 -4.14
C PHE A 272 -14.42 -12.00 -3.24
N LEU A 273 -15.45 -11.16 -3.10
CA LEU A 273 -16.62 -11.46 -2.28
C LEU A 273 -17.44 -12.64 -2.84
N ARG A 274 -17.47 -12.81 -4.17
CA ARG A 274 -18.21 -13.89 -4.83
C ARG A 274 -17.48 -15.23 -4.83
N ASN A 275 -16.17 -15.22 -5.10
CA ASN A 275 -15.41 -16.43 -5.41
C ASN A 275 -14.53 -16.92 -4.25
N SER A 276 -14.23 -16.05 -3.26
CA SER A 276 -13.60 -16.51 -2.04
C SER A 276 -14.61 -17.15 -1.09
N HIS A 277 -14.17 -18.19 -0.38
CA HIS A 277 -14.87 -18.80 0.74
C HIS A 277 -14.70 -17.99 2.03
N ALA A 278 -14.29 -16.72 1.94
CA ALA A 278 -14.17 -15.87 3.11
C ALA A 278 -15.56 -15.43 3.60
N ASP A 279 -15.84 -15.66 4.88
CA ASP A 279 -17.06 -15.23 5.55
C ASP A 279 -16.91 -13.86 6.21
N ASN A 280 -15.66 -13.49 6.52
CA ASN A 280 -15.31 -12.25 7.19
C ASN A 280 -14.22 -11.51 6.41
N VAL A 281 -14.63 -10.56 5.58
CA VAL A 281 -13.73 -9.72 4.79
C VAL A 281 -13.58 -8.36 5.46
N TYR A 282 -12.34 -7.98 5.75
CA TYR A 282 -11.97 -6.66 6.25
C TYR A 282 -11.27 -5.88 5.15
N VAL A 283 -11.61 -4.62 4.96
CA VAL A 283 -11.00 -3.80 3.92
C VAL A 283 -10.34 -2.59 4.55
N ILE A 284 -9.06 -2.39 4.23
CA ILE A 284 -8.21 -1.37 4.85
C ILE A 284 -7.70 -0.47 3.73
N GLY A 285 -8.10 0.79 3.74
CA GLY A 285 -7.61 1.81 2.81
C GLY A 285 -6.73 2.80 3.53
N HIS A 286 -5.63 3.19 2.91
CA HIS A 286 -4.74 4.24 3.42
C HIS A 286 -4.69 5.45 2.48
N SER A 287 -4.76 6.66 3.05
CA SER A 287 -4.56 7.93 2.35
C SER A 287 -5.37 7.99 1.04
N MET A 288 -4.72 8.26 -0.10
CA MET A 288 -5.38 8.35 -1.41
C MET A 288 -6.10 7.06 -1.85
N GLY A 289 -5.65 5.89 -1.40
CA GLY A 289 -6.31 4.61 -1.68
C GLY A 289 -7.72 4.50 -1.11
N THR A 290 -8.02 5.27 -0.06
CA THR A 290 -9.38 5.35 0.52
C THR A 290 -10.40 5.90 -0.47
N ARG A 291 -9.98 6.72 -1.45
CA ARG A 291 -10.86 7.31 -2.48
C ARG A 291 -11.55 6.22 -3.29
N ALA A 292 -10.76 5.37 -3.96
CA ALA A 292 -11.28 4.28 -4.77
C ALA A 292 -11.94 3.19 -3.92
N LEU A 293 -11.36 2.85 -2.76
CA LEU A 293 -11.90 1.82 -1.88
C LEU A 293 -13.31 2.16 -1.40
N SER A 294 -13.50 3.37 -0.87
CA SER A 294 -14.79 3.77 -0.29
C SER A 294 -15.90 3.82 -1.35
N ARG A 295 -15.58 4.31 -2.57
CA ARG A 295 -16.54 4.34 -3.68
C ARG A 295 -16.85 2.94 -4.22
N SER A 296 -15.84 2.07 -4.30
CA SER A 296 -16.02 0.67 -4.71
C SER A 296 -16.96 -0.07 -3.76
N ILE A 297 -16.74 0.04 -2.44
CA ILE A 297 -17.59 -0.60 -1.42
C ILE A 297 -19.01 -0.04 -1.49
N ALA A 298 -19.17 1.28 -1.61
CA ALA A 298 -20.48 1.90 -1.73
C ALA A 298 -21.23 1.42 -2.99
N SER A 299 -20.51 1.28 -4.12
CA SER A 299 -21.08 0.78 -5.37
C SER A 299 -21.46 -0.70 -5.26
N ILE A 300 -20.59 -1.54 -4.68
CA ILE A 300 -20.85 -2.97 -4.44
C ILE A 300 -22.06 -3.16 -3.51
N GLY A 301 -22.17 -2.34 -2.46
CA GLY A 301 -23.30 -2.38 -1.54
C GLY A 301 -24.65 -2.09 -2.21
N ALA A 302 -24.66 -1.28 -3.27
CA ALA A 302 -25.85 -1.01 -4.06
C ALA A 302 -26.12 -2.08 -5.14
N GLU A 303 -25.07 -2.62 -5.75
CA GLU A 303 -25.15 -3.58 -6.86
C GLU A 303 -25.40 -5.03 -6.40
N ASP A 304 -24.69 -5.46 -5.36
CA ASP A 304 -24.75 -6.83 -4.82
C ASP A 304 -24.74 -6.81 -3.29
N PRO A 305 -25.87 -6.43 -2.65
CA PRO A 305 -25.97 -6.38 -1.19
C PRO A 305 -25.67 -7.72 -0.51
N ALA A 306 -25.90 -8.85 -1.20
CA ALA A 306 -25.66 -10.17 -0.64
C ALA A 306 -24.16 -10.43 -0.46
N SER A 307 -23.37 -10.20 -1.50
CA SER A 307 -21.91 -10.29 -1.43
C SER A 307 -21.33 -9.22 -0.48
N ALA A 308 -21.89 -8.02 -0.48
CA ALA A 308 -21.43 -6.90 0.36
C ALA A 308 -21.57 -7.16 1.88
N ARG A 309 -22.42 -8.11 2.32
CA ARG A 309 -22.56 -8.52 3.73
C ARG A 309 -21.35 -9.29 4.26
N LYS A 310 -20.52 -9.86 3.38
CA LYS A 310 -19.24 -10.49 3.78
C LYS A 310 -18.21 -9.45 4.25
N ILE A 311 -18.35 -8.17 3.85
CA ILE A 311 -17.51 -7.08 4.36
C ILE A 311 -17.95 -6.74 5.78
N ARG A 312 -17.17 -7.17 6.77
CA ARG A 312 -17.46 -6.96 8.20
C ARG A 312 -16.91 -5.65 8.74
N GLY A 313 -15.78 -5.20 8.20
CA GLY A 313 -15.09 -4.00 8.66
C GLY A 313 -14.51 -3.20 7.50
N VAL A 314 -14.69 -1.89 7.54
CA VAL A 314 -14.03 -0.92 6.66
C VAL A 314 -13.16 -0.02 7.53
N ILE A 315 -11.86 -0.04 7.29
CA ILE A 315 -10.89 0.76 8.02
C ILE A 315 -10.30 1.79 7.06
N LEU A 316 -10.47 3.07 7.38
CA LEU A 316 -9.96 4.20 6.62
C LEU A 316 -8.86 4.88 7.43
N ALA A 317 -7.60 4.64 7.07
CA ALA A 317 -6.46 5.28 7.71
C ALA A 317 -6.09 6.57 6.96
N ALA A 318 -6.17 7.69 7.66
CA ALA A 318 -5.88 9.04 7.14
C ALA A 318 -6.55 9.32 5.79
N PRO A 319 -7.89 9.17 5.65
CA PRO A 319 -8.53 9.23 4.34
C PRO A 319 -8.33 10.57 3.65
N ASP A 320 -7.69 10.51 2.49
CA ASP A 320 -7.55 11.63 1.58
C ASP A 320 -8.80 11.75 0.71
N ILE A 321 -9.94 12.06 1.34
CA ILE A 321 -11.23 12.31 0.70
C ILE A 321 -11.70 13.69 1.12
N ASP A 322 -12.34 14.46 0.24
CA ASP A 322 -12.92 15.74 0.63
C ASP A 322 -13.91 15.55 1.78
N ALA A 323 -13.78 16.34 2.86
CA ALA A 323 -14.56 16.15 4.08
C ALA A 323 -16.08 16.30 3.84
N VAL A 324 -16.49 17.21 2.97
CA VAL A 324 -17.91 17.44 2.62
C VAL A 324 -18.44 16.25 1.82
N VAL A 325 -17.69 15.82 0.80
CA VAL A 325 -18.03 14.64 -0.02
C VAL A 325 -18.09 13.38 0.84
N PHE A 326 -17.14 13.21 1.76
CA PHE A 326 -17.12 12.07 2.65
C PHE A 326 -18.37 12.03 3.54
N LYS A 327 -18.66 13.12 4.26
CA LYS A 327 -19.84 13.24 5.15
C LYS A 327 -21.16 13.07 4.39
N ARG A 328 -21.29 13.70 3.22
CA ARG A 328 -22.55 13.75 2.45
C ARG A 328 -22.81 12.50 1.62
N ASP A 329 -21.79 12.01 0.90
CA ASP A 329 -22.01 11.08 -0.22
C ASP A 329 -21.47 9.66 0.01
N ILE A 330 -20.45 9.52 0.86
CA ILE A 330 -19.70 8.26 1.03
C ILE A 330 -20.05 7.58 2.35
N ALA A 331 -19.85 8.26 3.48
CA ALA A 331 -20.04 7.66 4.80
C ALA A 331 -21.44 7.04 4.99
N PRO A 332 -22.56 7.69 4.58
CA PRO A 332 -23.89 7.08 4.71
C PRO A 332 -24.04 5.74 3.97
N LYS A 333 -23.37 5.59 2.81
CA LYS A 333 -23.41 4.35 2.01
C LYS A 333 -22.54 3.24 2.60
N LEU A 334 -21.43 3.60 3.25
CA LEU A 334 -20.61 2.64 3.98
C LEU A 334 -21.36 2.10 5.19
N ILE A 335 -21.98 3.00 5.97
CA ILE A 335 -22.69 2.71 7.23
C ILE A 335 -24.01 1.97 6.99
N GLY A 336 -24.78 2.36 5.95
CA GLY A 336 -26.15 1.86 5.67
C GLY A 336 -26.28 0.36 5.37
N THR A 337 -25.20 -0.40 5.52
CA THR A 337 -25.10 -1.83 5.29
C THR A 337 -24.87 -2.64 6.59
N GLY A 338 -24.80 -1.96 7.73
CA GLY A 338 -24.69 -2.58 9.06
C GLY A 338 -23.30 -3.11 9.42
N ARG A 339 -22.26 -2.78 8.64
CA ARG A 339 -20.87 -3.15 8.90
C ARG A 339 -20.16 -2.13 9.78
N ASN A 340 -19.08 -2.55 10.45
CA ASN A 340 -18.23 -1.64 11.22
C ASN A 340 -17.43 -0.76 10.26
N VAL A 341 -17.47 0.56 10.47
CA VAL A 341 -16.65 1.53 9.73
C VAL A 341 -15.83 2.28 10.75
N THR A 342 -14.51 2.27 10.61
CA THR A 342 -13.58 2.98 11.49
C THR A 342 -12.68 3.88 10.67
N MET A 343 -12.54 5.13 11.09
CA MET A 343 -11.64 6.11 10.49
C MET A 343 -10.62 6.58 11.50
N TYR A 344 -9.34 6.47 11.14
CA TYR A 344 -8.24 7.11 11.87
C TYR A 344 -7.92 8.44 11.19
N ALA A 345 -8.03 9.55 11.91
CA ALA A 345 -7.69 10.89 11.45
C ALA A 345 -6.56 11.49 12.31
N SER A 346 -5.72 12.36 11.76
CA SER A 346 -4.63 12.98 12.52
C SER A 346 -4.33 14.41 12.05
N SER A 347 -3.85 15.23 12.98
CA SER A 347 -3.35 16.58 12.71
C SER A 347 -1.91 16.55 12.21
N ASN A 348 -1.20 15.44 12.35
CA ASN A 348 0.23 15.37 12.04
C ASN A 348 0.51 14.72 10.69
N ASP A 349 -0.53 14.45 9.90
CA ASP A 349 -0.38 13.86 8.58
C ASP A 349 0.09 14.91 7.54
N GLU A 350 1.39 14.91 7.27
CA GLU A 350 2.03 15.81 6.30
C GLU A 350 1.50 15.59 4.88
N ALA A 351 1.11 14.36 4.52
CA ALA A 351 0.57 14.04 3.21
C ALA A 351 -0.83 14.62 3.01
N LEU A 352 -1.68 14.59 4.03
CA LEU A 352 -2.97 15.28 4.00
C LEU A 352 -2.80 16.80 3.98
N GLY A 353 -1.76 17.33 4.65
CA GLY A 353 -1.36 18.72 4.53
C GLY A 353 -1.02 19.13 3.09
N LEU A 354 -0.28 18.27 2.37
CA LEU A 354 0.02 18.47 0.94
C LEU A 354 -1.24 18.38 0.08
N SER A 355 -2.10 17.39 0.30
CA SER A 355 -3.39 17.26 -0.40
C SER A 355 -4.25 18.51 -0.21
N LYS A 356 -4.42 18.99 1.02
CA LYS A 356 -5.17 20.21 1.33
C LYS A 356 -4.58 21.44 0.64
N LYS A 357 -3.25 21.55 0.58
CA LYS A 357 -2.57 22.64 -0.14
C LYS A 357 -2.89 22.63 -1.63
N ILE A 358 -3.03 21.45 -2.24
CA ILE A 358 -3.36 21.28 -3.66
C ILE A 358 -4.85 21.57 -3.92
N HIS A 359 -5.75 21.07 -3.07
CA HIS A 359 -7.21 21.14 -3.30
C HIS A 359 -7.91 22.36 -2.69
N GLY A 360 -7.31 23.01 -1.70
CA GLY A 360 -7.90 24.12 -0.95
C GLY A 360 -8.94 23.73 0.11
N TYR A 361 -9.36 22.46 0.18
CA TYR A 361 -10.40 21.98 1.11
C TYR A 361 -9.90 20.94 2.11
N GLN A 362 -10.56 20.86 3.26
CA GLN A 362 -10.24 19.91 4.31
C GLN A 362 -10.45 18.46 3.85
N ARG A 363 -9.51 17.58 4.22
CA ARG A 363 -9.61 16.14 3.98
C ARG A 363 -10.25 15.45 5.19
N ALA A 364 -10.97 14.35 4.96
CA ALA A 364 -11.68 13.62 6.00
C ALA A 364 -10.76 13.10 7.11
N GLY A 365 -9.51 12.76 6.77
CA GLY A 365 -8.49 12.35 7.74
C GLY A 365 -7.73 13.49 8.43
N ASP A 366 -7.96 14.77 8.07
CA ASP A 366 -7.26 15.92 8.63
C ASP A 366 -8.01 16.47 9.86
N THR A 367 -7.36 16.51 11.02
CA THR A 367 -7.93 17.06 12.26
C THR A 367 -7.44 18.49 12.57
N LYS A 368 -6.58 19.10 11.73
CA LYS A 368 -6.22 20.53 11.87
C LYS A 368 -7.42 21.47 11.64
N GLY A 369 -8.46 20.97 10.97
CA GLY A 369 -9.77 21.62 10.85
C GLY A 369 -10.78 21.07 11.85
N GLU A 370 -12.04 20.95 11.45
CA GLU A 370 -13.06 20.28 12.26
C GLU A 370 -12.95 18.75 12.07
N LEU A 371 -12.74 17.99 13.15
CA LEU A 371 -12.74 16.53 13.07
C LEU A 371 -14.03 16.02 12.41
N VAL A 372 -13.88 15.18 11.39
CA VAL A 372 -15.02 14.60 10.67
C VAL A 372 -15.67 13.50 11.51
N ILE A 373 -16.82 13.81 12.09
CA ILE A 373 -17.63 12.87 12.88
C ILE A 373 -18.92 12.57 12.12
N VAL A 374 -19.24 11.28 11.95
CA VAL A 374 -20.46 10.80 11.31
C VAL A 374 -21.09 9.73 12.20
N SER A 375 -22.38 9.88 12.51
CA SER A 375 -23.10 8.90 13.33
C SER A 375 -23.17 7.54 12.63
N GLY A 376 -22.88 6.46 13.36
CA GLY A 376 -22.87 5.09 12.85
C GLY A 376 -21.50 4.60 12.35
N MET A 377 -20.45 5.40 12.49
CA MET A 377 -19.05 4.96 12.32
C MET A 377 -18.18 5.41 13.48
N ASP A 378 -17.05 4.74 13.67
CA ASP A 378 -16.07 5.08 14.69
C ASP A 378 -15.05 6.08 14.11
N THR A 379 -15.07 7.33 14.59
CA THR A 379 -13.99 8.29 14.32
C THR A 379 -12.98 8.25 15.46
N ILE A 380 -11.74 7.90 15.15
CA ILE A 380 -10.60 7.89 16.08
C ILE A 380 -9.65 9.02 15.69
N ASP A 381 -9.53 10.01 16.57
CA ASP A 381 -8.50 11.03 16.48
C ASP A 381 -7.19 10.45 17.01
N ALA A 382 -6.31 10.20 16.06
CA ALA A 382 -4.99 9.66 16.23
C ALA A 382 -3.93 10.77 16.25
N SER A 383 -4.26 12.05 16.43
CA SER A 383 -3.27 13.13 16.44
C SER A 383 -2.15 12.96 17.49
N ASN A 384 -2.44 12.27 18.58
CA ASN A 384 -1.47 11.97 19.65
C ASN A 384 -0.55 10.79 19.33
N VAL A 385 -0.75 10.10 18.20
CA VAL A 385 0.03 8.95 17.77
C VAL A 385 0.31 9.07 16.27
N ASP A 386 1.56 8.90 15.81
CA ASP A 386 1.85 9.15 14.40
C ASP A 386 1.04 8.23 13.46
N THR A 387 0.14 8.75 12.62
CA THR A 387 -0.71 7.94 11.73
C THR A 387 -0.01 7.49 10.45
N SER A 388 1.24 7.89 10.24
CA SER A 388 1.94 7.73 8.96
C SER A 388 2.26 6.26 8.67
N LEU A 389 1.41 5.58 7.90
CA LEU A 389 1.61 4.18 7.50
C LEU A 389 2.50 4.02 6.25
N VAL A 390 3.04 5.10 5.68
CA VAL A 390 3.87 5.10 4.46
C VAL A 390 5.13 5.95 4.66
N GLY A 391 6.28 5.40 4.26
CA GLY A 391 7.61 5.86 4.69
C GLY A 391 8.10 7.20 4.13
N HIS A 392 8.68 8.02 5.00
CA HIS A 392 10.13 8.12 5.20
C HIS A 392 10.37 8.94 6.50
N THR A 393 11.26 8.44 7.36
CA THR A 393 11.83 9.05 8.60
C THR A 393 11.12 8.82 9.96
N TYR A 394 11.62 7.82 10.71
CA TYR A 394 11.88 7.73 12.18
C TYR A 394 11.19 8.78 13.10
N TYR A 395 10.47 8.48 14.18
CA TYR A 395 10.33 7.33 15.09
C TYR A 395 8.87 7.25 15.56
N GLY A 396 8.29 6.04 15.62
CA GLY A 396 7.01 5.81 16.30
C GLY A 396 5.95 5.12 15.44
N ASP A 397 6.33 4.12 14.65
CA ASP A 397 5.35 3.27 13.97
C ASP A 397 4.30 2.77 14.97
N ASN A 398 3.03 3.00 14.61
CA ASN A 398 1.96 3.22 15.57
C ASN A 398 1.37 1.93 16.13
N ARG A 399 2.07 1.36 17.12
CA ARG A 399 1.60 0.21 17.91
C ARG A 399 0.17 0.38 18.41
N SER A 400 -0.26 1.60 18.73
CA SER A 400 -1.61 1.86 19.21
C SER A 400 -2.65 1.62 18.12
N ILE A 401 -2.42 2.09 16.89
CA ILE A 401 -3.30 1.82 15.74
C ILE A 401 -3.31 0.33 15.39
N ILE A 402 -2.15 -0.32 15.33
CA ILE A 402 -2.09 -1.76 15.06
C ILE A 402 -2.79 -2.56 16.16
N SER A 403 -2.63 -2.16 17.43
CA SER A 403 -3.35 -2.76 18.55
C SER A 403 -4.86 -2.54 18.47
N ASP A 404 -5.35 -1.38 18.04
CA ASP A 404 -6.79 -1.16 17.83
C ASP A 404 -7.32 -2.02 16.68
N MET A 405 -6.58 -2.07 15.56
CA MET A 405 -6.88 -2.94 14.43
C MET A 405 -6.91 -4.41 14.84
N TYR A 406 -6.08 -4.85 15.79
CA TYR A 406 -6.12 -6.20 16.34
C TYR A 406 -7.47 -6.49 17.02
N TYR A 407 -7.99 -5.57 17.85
CA TYR A 407 -9.31 -5.74 18.47
C TYR A 407 -10.45 -5.73 17.44
N LEU A 408 -10.34 -4.89 16.41
CA LEU A 408 -11.28 -4.84 15.28
C LEU A 408 -11.34 -6.14 14.48
N LEU A 409 -10.18 -6.66 14.06
CA LEU A 409 -10.09 -7.79 13.14
C LEU A 409 -10.24 -9.13 13.85
N LYS A 410 -9.61 -9.29 15.02
CA LYS A 410 -9.60 -10.58 15.74
C LYS A 410 -10.81 -10.75 16.65
N SER A 411 -11.18 -9.68 17.36
CA SER A 411 -12.18 -9.75 18.44
C SER A 411 -13.53 -9.11 18.07
N GLN A 412 -13.59 -8.39 16.94
CA GLN A 412 -14.77 -7.67 16.47
C GLN A 412 -15.39 -6.77 17.55
N LEU A 413 -14.54 -6.25 18.45
CA LEU A 413 -15.02 -5.47 19.59
C LEU A 413 -15.59 -4.13 19.10
N PRO A 414 -16.73 -3.71 19.64
CA PRO A 414 -17.20 -2.35 19.42
C PRO A 414 -16.19 -1.38 20.05
N VAL A 415 -16.11 -0.16 19.52
CA VAL A 415 -15.04 0.79 19.85
C VAL A 415 -14.93 1.11 21.35
N GLN A 416 -16.05 1.10 22.09
CA GLN A 416 -16.05 1.32 23.54
C GLN A 416 -15.34 0.25 24.37
N ASP A 417 -15.18 -0.95 23.82
CA ASP A 417 -14.57 -2.09 24.50
C ASP A 417 -13.11 -2.30 24.05
N ARG A 418 -12.61 -1.48 23.11
CA ARG A 418 -11.22 -1.58 22.62
C ARG A 418 -10.26 -0.92 23.60
N ALA A 419 -9.30 -1.70 24.07
CA ALA A 419 -8.31 -1.21 25.01
C ALA A 419 -7.42 -0.12 24.38
N GLY A 420 -7.01 0.87 25.18
CA GLY A 420 -6.20 1.99 24.70
C GLY A 420 -7.00 3.15 24.11
N LEU A 421 -8.32 3.04 23.96
CA LEU A 421 -9.19 4.15 23.54
C LEU A 421 -9.98 4.75 24.69
N SER A 422 -10.20 6.06 24.63
CA SER A 422 -11.15 6.77 25.48
C SER A 422 -12.08 7.63 24.63
N SER A 423 -13.35 7.69 25.01
CA SER A 423 -14.33 8.54 24.35
C SER A 423 -14.05 10.02 24.63
N ALA A 424 -14.22 10.85 23.62
CA ALA A 424 -14.15 12.31 23.69
C ALA A 424 -15.37 12.94 22.99
N GLY A 425 -15.66 14.19 23.32
CA GLY A 425 -16.85 14.90 22.84
C GLY A 425 -18.14 14.52 23.59
N LYS A 426 -19.29 14.82 22.98
CA LYS A 426 -20.63 14.51 23.51
C LYS A 426 -21.53 14.10 22.35
N ALA A 427 -22.47 13.18 22.58
CA ALA A 427 -23.46 12.81 21.57
C ALA A 427 -24.21 14.05 21.04
N PRO A 428 -24.47 14.15 19.72
CA PRO A 428 -24.20 13.15 18.68
C PRO A 428 -22.77 13.19 18.09
N ALA A 429 -21.90 14.10 18.56
CA ALA A 429 -20.52 14.26 18.13
C ALA A 429 -19.53 13.52 19.06
N LEU A 430 -19.76 12.22 19.26
CA LEU A 430 -18.85 11.34 20.01
C LEU A 430 -17.72 10.88 19.08
N TYR A 431 -16.48 10.93 19.56
CA TYR A 431 -15.31 10.38 18.88
C TYR A 431 -14.37 9.73 19.90
N TRP A 432 -13.28 9.14 19.44
CA TRP A 432 -12.34 8.40 20.26
C TRP A 432 -10.94 8.95 20.11
N VAL A 433 -10.14 8.85 21.18
CA VAL A 433 -8.72 9.20 21.17
C VAL A 433 -7.92 8.07 21.80
N PHE A 434 -6.67 7.90 21.38
CA PHE A 434 -5.74 7.03 22.08
C PHE A 434 -5.40 7.61 23.45
N LYS A 435 -5.40 6.75 24.47
CA LYS A 435 -4.93 7.09 25.81
C LYS A 435 -3.42 7.38 25.74
N PRO A 436 -2.93 8.40 26.47
CA PRO A 436 -1.52 8.73 26.56
C PRO A 436 -0.65 7.56 27.06
#